data_AF-A0A2K1NKM1-F1
#
_entry.id   AF-A0A2K1NKM1-F1
#
_cell.length_a   1.000
_cell.length_b   1.000
_cell.length_c   1.000
_cell.angle_alpha   90.00
_cell.angle_beta   90.00
_cell.angle_gamma   90.00
#
_symmetry.space_group_name_H-M   'P 1'
#
loop_
_entity.id
_entity.type
_entity.pdbx_description
1 polymer ?
#
loop_
_entity_poly.entity_id
_entity_poly.type
_entity_poly.pdbx_seq_one_letter_code
_entity_poly.pdbx_strand_id
1 'polypeptide(L)'
;MSMKDSFQKAMDWMKEFSKTNPEQMGSFQNMMEAIEKEEGAALDKKTKELIAVALSIARNCEWCIACHVKFALEAGATEEEILEAAWVAVLMGGGPALMHAGLVLEALKDLK
;
A
#
# COMPACT_ATOMS: atom_id res chain seq x y z
N MET A 1 3.49 -17.18 2.79
CA MET A 1 4.64 -16.26 2.73
C MET A 1 4.27 -15.12 3.65
N SER A 2 5.16 -14.68 4.54
CA SER A 2 4.78 -13.63 5.50
C SER A 2 4.59 -12.29 4.79
N MET A 3 3.87 -11.35 5.39
CA MET A 3 3.71 -10.02 4.79
C MET A 3 5.02 -9.23 4.81
N LYS A 4 5.95 -9.55 5.73
CA LYS A 4 7.35 -9.09 5.68
C LYS A 4 8.06 -9.54 4.40
N ASP A 5 7.91 -10.81 4.02
CA ASP A 5 8.54 -11.33 2.81
C ASP A 5 7.97 -10.66 1.55
N SER A 6 6.65 -10.44 1.52
CA SER A 6 5.97 -9.73 0.43
C SER A 6 6.47 -8.29 0.30
N PHE A 7 6.57 -7.56 1.42
CA PHE A 7 7.13 -6.20 1.44
C PHE A 7 8.59 -6.18 0.94
N GLN A 8 9.44 -7.06 1.47
CA GLN A 8 10.85 -7.10 1.11
C GLN A 8 11.06 -7.39 -0.37
N LYS A 9 10.33 -8.36 -0.94
CA LYS A 9 10.40 -8.67 -2.37
C LYS A 9 9.98 -7.49 -3.25
N ALA A 10 8.93 -6.78 -2.86
CA ALA A 10 8.49 -5.59 -3.59
C ALA A 10 9.59 -4.53 -3.64
N MET A 11 10.23 -4.25 -2.50
CA MET A 11 11.36 -3.32 -2.42
C MET A 11 12.56 -3.78 -3.24
N ASP A 12 12.90 -5.08 -3.18
CA ASP A 12 14.00 -5.67 -3.93
C ASP A 12 13.78 -5.55 -5.44
N TRP A 13 12.56 -5.82 -5.92
CA TRP A 13 12.21 -5.65 -7.33
C TRP A 13 12.27 -4.19 -7.78
N MET A 14 11.77 -3.24 -6.98
CA MET A 14 11.93 -1.82 -7.31
C MET A 14 13.40 -1.44 -7.45
N LYS A 15 14.24 -1.90 -6.53
CA LYS A 15 15.69 -1.68 -6.57
C LYS A 15 16.33 -2.30 -7.81
N GLU A 16 15.92 -3.50 -8.20
CA GLU A 16 16.42 -4.18 -9.38
C GLU A 16 16.02 -3.42 -10.66
N PHE A 17 14.75 -3.02 -10.77
CA PHE A 17 14.27 -2.20 -11.89
C PHE A 17 14.98 -0.85 -11.97
N SER A 18 15.36 -0.23 -10.85
CA SER A 18 16.16 1.00 -10.87
C SER A 18 17.55 0.80 -11.50
N LYS A 19 18.09 -0.42 -11.51
CA LYS A 19 19.35 -0.75 -12.19
C LYS A 19 19.13 -1.15 -13.64
N THR A 20 18.12 -1.97 -13.93
CA THR A 20 17.89 -2.53 -15.27
C THR A 20 17.14 -1.58 -16.20
N ASN A 21 16.31 -0.70 -15.64
CA ASN A 21 15.41 0.21 -16.35
C ASN A 21 15.41 1.61 -15.70
N PRO A 22 16.57 2.27 -15.58
CA PRO A 22 16.72 3.50 -14.80
C PRO A 22 15.87 4.66 -15.31
N GLU A 23 15.70 4.81 -16.61
CA GLU A 23 14.88 5.89 -17.20
C GLU A 23 13.39 5.72 -16.88
N GLN A 24 12.87 4.49 -17.02
CA GLN A 24 11.48 4.17 -16.71
C GLN A 24 11.22 4.30 -15.22
N MET A 25 12.12 3.81 -14.38
CA MET A 25 12.00 3.94 -12.93
C MET A 25 12.12 5.37 -12.45
N GLY A 26 13.00 6.19 -13.04
CA GLY A 26 13.06 7.63 -12.74
C GLY A 26 11.74 8.34 -13.07
N SER A 27 11.13 8.01 -14.21
CA SER A 27 9.81 8.56 -14.58
C SER A 27 8.71 8.11 -13.60
N PHE A 28 8.73 6.85 -13.20
CA PHE A 28 7.78 6.31 -12.23
C PHE A 28 7.94 6.93 -10.83
N GLN A 29 9.18 7.12 -10.37
CA GLN A 29 9.49 7.79 -9.09
C GLN A 29 9.03 9.24 -9.11
N ASN A 30 9.28 9.98 -10.19
CA ASN A 30 8.80 11.36 -10.33
C ASN A 30 7.26 11.43 -10.27
N MET A 31 6.56 10.45 -10.86
CA MET A 31 5.10 10.36 -10.76
C MET A 31 4.66 10.12 -9.32
N MET A 32 5.28 9.18 -8.60
CA MET A 32 4.97 8.91 -7.19
C MET A 32 5.21 10.15 -6.33
N GLU A 33 6.37 10.80 -6.46
CA GLU A 33 6.70 12.02 -5.72
C GLU A 33 5.68 13.15 -5.96
N ALA A 34 5.27 13.34 -7.22
CA ALA A 34 4.27 14.36 -7.58
C ALA A 34 2.90 14.08 -6.95
N ILE A 35 2.50 12.81 -6.84
CA ILE A 35 1.23 12.40 -6.22
C ILE A 35 1.31 12.47 -4.69
N GLU A 36 2.43 12.06 -4.10
CA GLU A 36 2.62 11.94 -2.65
C GLU A 36 2.96 13.27 -1.97
N LYS A 37 3.51 14.24 -2.72
CA LYS A 37 3.88 15.58 -2.22
C LYS A 37 2.81 16.15 -1.27
N GLU A 38 3.25 16.60 -0.09
CA GLU A 38 2.37 17.15 0.97
C GLU A 38 2.18 18.67 0.84
N GLU A 39 3.18 19.40 0.34
CA GLU A 39 3.09 20.85 0.19
C GLU A 39 2.00 21.21 -0.85
N GLY A 40 0.97 21.91 -0.37
CA GLY A 40 -0.20 22.29 -1.18
C GLY A 40 -1.21 21.17 -1.39
N ALA A 41 -1.03 20.00 -0.75
CA ALA A 41 -1.95 18.87 -0.90
C ALA A 41 -3.27 19.10 -0.15
N ALA A 42 -4.38 18.74 -0.78
CA ALA A 42 -5.69 18.74 -0.15
C ALA A 42 -5.95 17.52 0.76
N LEU A 43 -5.19 16.43 0.55
CA LEU A 43 -5.21 15.22 1.37
C LEU A 43 -3.82 15.02 1.96
N ASP A 44 -3.76 14.71 3.26
CA ASP A 44 -2.51 14.35 3.92
C ASP A 44 -2.02 12.95 3.48
N LYS A 45 -0.75 12.64 3.79
CA LYS A 45 -0.15 11.36 3.43
C LYS A 45 -0.92 10.17 4.01
N LYS A 46 -1.35 10.28 5.27
CA LYS A 46 -2.13 9.25 5.97
C LYS A 46 -3.40 8.88 5.18
N THR A 47 -4.15 9.88 4.76
CA THR A 47 -5.38 9.70 3.98
C THR A 47 -5.09 9.07 2.62
N LYS A 48 -4.03 9.49 1.92
CA LYS A 48 -3.62 8.89 0.64
C LYS A 48 -3.27 7.41 0.80
N GLU A 49 -2.54 7.05 1.86
CA GLU A 49 -2.18 5.65 2.13
C GLU A 49 -3.39 4.79 2.50
N LEU A 50 -4.35 5.31 3.28
CA LEU A 50 -5.61 4.59 3.56
C LEU A 50 -6.39 4.31 2.27
N ILE A 51 -6.44 5.28 1.35
CA ILE A 51 -7.02 5.06 0.01
C ILE A 51 -6.22 3.99 -0.74
N ALA A 52 -4.89 4.03 -0.68
CA ALA A 52 -4.03 3.05 -1.35
C ALA A 52 -4.20 1.63 -0.78
N VAL A 53 -4.43 1.48 0.53
CA VAL A 53 -4.79 0.19 1.15
C VAL A 53 -6.08 -0.35 0.53
N ALA A 54 -7.14 0.46 0.47
CA ALA A 54 -8.41 0.05 -0.11
C ALA A 54 -8.27 -0.34 -1.59
N LEU A 55 -7.50 0.42 -2.37
CA LEU A 55 -7.21 0.13 -3.78
C LEU A 55 -6.37 -1.14 -3.94
N SER A 56 -5.41 -1.39 -3.05
CA SER A 56 -4.58 -2.60 -3.08
C SER A 56 -5.41 -3.87 -2.90
N ILE A 57 -6.41 -3.83 -2.02
CA ILE A 57 -7.39 -4.90 -1.84
C ILE A 57 -8.26 -5.03 -3.10
N ALA A 58 -8.80 -3.93 -3.61
CA ALA A 58 -9.64 -3.95 -4.82
C ALA A 58 -8.90 -4.48 -6.06
N ARG A 59 -7.56 -4.38 -6.09
CA ARG A 59 -6.70 -4.91 -7.16
C ARG A 59 -6.15 -6.29 -6.85
N ASN A 60 -6.51 -6.91 -5.72
CA ASN A 60 -6.05 -8.22 -5.29
C ASN A 60 -4.51 -8.35 -5.26
N CYS A 61 -3.81 -7.26 -4.91
CA CYS A 61 -2.35 -7.19 -4.99
C CYS A 61 -1.71 -7.37 -3.60
N GLU A 62 -1.21 -8.57 -3.29
CA GLU A 62 -0.61 -8.88 -1.99
C GLU A 62 0.60 -7.99 -1.66
N TRP A 63 1.46 -7.69 -2.64
CA TRP A 63 2.62 -6.82 -2.46
C TRP A 63 2.20 -5.38 -2.17
N CYS A 64 1.18 -4.90 -2.88
CA CYS A 64 0.64 -3.56 -2.68
C CYS A 64 -0.01 -3.44 -1.29
N ILE A 65 -0.73 -4.47 -0.83
CA ILE A 65 -1.28 -4.53 0.53
C ILE A 65 -0.14 -4.44 1.55
N ALA A 66 0.93 -5.23 1.39
CA ALA A 66 2.08 -5.17 2.29
C ALA A 66 2.72 -3.78 2.35
N CYS A 67 2.97 -3.16 1.19
CA CYS A 67 3.58 -1.84 1.10
C CYS A 67 2.69 -0.76 1.71
N HIS A 68 1.44 -0.64 1.28
CA HIS A 68 0.59 0.47 1.70
C HIS A 68 0.08 0.32 3.14
N VAL A 69 -0.02 -0.89 3.68
CA VAL A 69 -0.23 -1.05 5.14
C VAL A 69 0.98 -0.55 5.92
N LYS A 70 2.21 -0.91 5.50
CA LYS A 70 3.44 -0.40 6.14
C LYS A 70 3.53 1.12 6.07
N PHE A 71 3.28 1.70 4.90
CA PHE A 71 3.36 3.14 4.68
C PHE A 71 2.25 3.90 5.41
N ALA A 72 1.04 3.35 5.49
CA ALA A 72 -0.04 3.92 6.30
C ALA A 72 0.37 3.99 7.79
N LEU A 73 0.92 2.90 8.34
CA LEU A 73 1.42 2.87 9.73
C LEU A 73 2.52 3.92 9.95
N GLU A 74 3.46 4.05 9.01
CA GLU A 74 4.53 5.06 9.07
C GLU A 74 4.03 6.49 8.93
N ALA A 75 2.92 6.69 8.21
CA ALA A 75 2.20 7.95 8.12
C ALA A 75 1.32 8.24 9.35
N GLY A 76 1.34 7.36 10.37
CA GLY A 76 0.62 7.54 11.63
C GLY A 76 -0.84 7.07 11.59
N ALA A 77 -1.24 6.27 10.61
CA ALA A 77 -2.55 5.62 10.61
C ALA A 77 -2.65 4.61 11.76
N THR A 78 -3.80 4.58 12.42
CA THR A 78 -4.07 3.55 13.43
C THR A 78 -4.48 2.24 12.75
N GLU A 79 -4.44 1.16 13.53
CA GLU A 79 -4.90 -0.15 13.06
C GLU A 79 -6.38 -0.11 12.69
N GLU A 80 -7.17 0.60 13.48
CA GLU A 80 -8.60 0.81 13.25
C GLU A 80 -8.87 1.57 11.94
N GLU A 81 -8.12 2.64 11.66
CA GLU A 81 -8.26 3.40 10.41
C GLU A 81 -7.94 2.53 9.18
N ILE A 82 -6.89 1.71 9.26
CA ILE A 82 -6.50 0.77 8.18
C ILE A 82 -7.58 -0.29 7.97
N LEU A 83 -8.13 -0.84 9.05
CA LEU A 83 -9.21 -1.83 8.98
C LEU A 83 -10.50 -1.22 8.42
N GLU A 84 -10.84 0.02 8.79
CA GLU A 84 -11.98 0.73 8.20
C GLU A 84 -11.82 0.92 6.69
N ALA A 85 -10.63 1.34 6.23
CA ALA A 85 -10.34 1.43 4.79
C ALA A 85 -10.46 0.07 4.08
N ALA A 86 -10.01 -1.01 4.72
CA ALA A 86 -10.20 -2.36 4.21
C ALA A 86 -11.69 -2.72 4.07
N TRP A 87 -12.52 -2.39 5.06
CA TRP A 87 -13.96 -2.62 5.00
C TRP A 87 -14.67 -1.78 3.93
N VAL A 88 -14.18 -0.57 3.63
CA VAL A 88 -14.66 0.20 2.47
C VAL A 88 -14.38 -0.56 1.17
N ALA A 89 -13.22 -1.20 1.02
CA ALA A 89 -12.95 -2.05 -0.14
C ALA A 89 -13.87 -3.29 -0.17
N VAL A 90 -14.14 -3.90 0.99
CA VAL A 90 -15.08 -5.04 1.11
C VAL A 90 -16.50 -4.66 0.73
N LEU A 91 -16.97 -3.47 1.15
CA LEU A 91 -18.29 -2.96 0.76
C LEU A 91 -18.45 -2.92 -0.77
N MET A 92 -17.39 -2.51 -1.48
CA MET A 92 -17.41 -2.38 -2.94
C MET A 92 -17.14 -3.69 -3.68
N GLY A 93 -16.34 -4.58 -3.10
CA GLY A 93 -15.84 -5.80 -3.76
C GLY A 93 -16.44 -7.12 -3.27
N GLY A 94 -17.25 -7.10 -2.20
CA GLY A 94 -17.91 -8.27 -1.63
C GLY A 94 -16.95 -9.36 -1.15
N GLY A 95 -17.34 -10.62 -1.34
CA GLY A 95 -16.61 -11.80 -0.86
C GLY A 95 -15.12 -11.87 -1.26
N PRO A 96 -14.76 -11.64 -2.54
CA PRO A 96 -13.35 -11.62 -2.95
C PRO A 96 -12.52 -10.58 -2.22
N ALA A 97 -13.04 -9.34 -2.09
CA ALA A 97 -12.35 -8.29 -1.36
C ALA A 97 -12.19 -8.65 0.13
N LEU A 98 -13.18 -9.33 0.74
CA LEU A 98 -13.06 -9.82 2.11
C LEU A 98 -11.90 -10.82 2.29
N MET A 99 -11.68 -11.72 1.33
CA MET A 99 -10.56 -12.66 1.41
C MET A 99 -9.21 -11.93 1.33
N HIS A 100 -9.10 -10.92 0.47
CA HIS A 100 -7.89 -10.10 0.37
C HIS A 100 -7.70 -9.15 1.57
N ALA A 101 -8.78 -8.67 2.18
CA ALA A 101 -8.72 -7.91 3.43
C ALA A 101 -8.14 -8.75 4.58
N GLY A 102 -8.22 -10.09 4.52
CA GLY A 102 -7.51 -10.97 5.46
C GLY A 102 -5.99 -10.74 5.47
N LEU A 103 -5.39 -10.40 4.32
CA LEU A 103 -3.96 -10.09 4.23
C LEU A 103 -3.60 -8.78 4.95
N VAL A 104 -4.55 -7.87 5.14
CA VAL A 104 -4.35 -6.66 5.94
C VAL A 104 -4.15 -7.01 7.42
N LEU A 105 -4.91 -7.98 7.94
CA LEU A 105 -4.73 -8.47 9.32
C LEU A 105 -3.34 -9.08 9.51
N GLU A 106 -2.88 -9.87 8.54
CA GLU A 106 -1.53 -10.42 8.55
C GLU A 106 -0.48 -9.31 8.47
N ALA A 107 -0.68 -8.32 7.60
CA ALA A 107 0.24 -7.19 7.45
C ALA A 107 0.34 -6.34 8.72
N LEU A 108 -0.78 -6.07 9.41
CA LEU A 108 -0.80 -5.34 10.68
C LEU A 108 -0.06 -6.08 11.79
N LYS A 109 -0.11 -7.41 11.81
CA LYS A 109 0.65 -8.22 12.77
C LYS A 109 2.14 -8.24 12.44
N ASP A 110 2.48 -8.32 11.16
CA ASP A 110 3.83 -8.54 10.69
C ASP A 110 4.63 -7.22 10.57
N LEU A 111 4.00 -6.10 10.21
CA LEU A 111 4.70 -4.88 9.76
C LEU A 111 4.61 -3.69 10.74
N LYS A 112 3.85 -3.85 11.82
CA LYS A 112 3.79 -2.92 12.95
C LYS A 112 5.06 -3.02 13.80
#